data_AF-A0A439UCF6-F1
#
_entry.id   AF-A0A439UCF6-F1
#
_cell.length_a   1.000
_cell.length_b   1.000
_cell.length_c   1.000
_cell.angle_alpha   90.00
_cell.angle_beta   90.00
_cell.angle_gamma   90.00
#
_symmetry.space_group_name_H-M   'P 1'
#
loop_
_entity.id
_entity.type
_entity.pdbx_description
1 polymer ?
#
loop_
_entity_poly.entity_id
_entity_poly.type
_entity_poly.pdbx_seq_one_letter_code
_entity_poly.pdbx_strand_id
1 'polypeptide(L)'
;MSDPVLPYSTAKGYVQSAFLLMTNEIRFQAPDDSSFYLSFHMLLGFAMELYLKSFLLQNGYEEKALRAAGVRHDLSKLLEMAEAKGLKERGAVTLVDLLSEHHRSFGFRYTKAESEYPIINLQRVFEAFSSLDLAVDTVIGASVAHGKRPRGSWDFPNDFRKIWRFS
;
A
#
# COMPACT_ATOMS: atom_id res chain seq x y z
N MET A 1 -7.28 16.45 -17.71
CA MET A 1 -6.70 15.13 -17.40
C MET A 1 -6.30 15.16 -15.94
N SER A 2 -6.77 14.24 -15.10
CA SER A 2 -6.39 14.22 -13.68
C SER A 2 -4.91 13.87 -13.55
N ASP A 3 -4.20 14.53 -12.64
CA ASP A 3 -2.77 14.32 -12.41
C ASP A 3 -2.52 12.98 -11.67
N PRO A 4 -1.85 11.99 -12.31
CA PRO A 4 -1.54 10.71 -11.67
C PRO A 4 -0.41 10.80 -10.64
N VAL A 5 0.42 11.86 -10.68
CA VAL A 5 1.60 12.05 -9.81
C VAL A 5 1.18 12.37 -8.38
N LEU A 6 0.11 13.15 -8.20
CA LEU A 6 -0.40 13.53 -6.88
C LEU A 6 -0.81 12.31 -6.01
N PRO A 7 -1.72 11.41 -6.47
CA PRO A 7 -2.05 10.21 -5.70
C PRO A 7 -0.85 9.28 -5.51
N TYR A 8 0.07 9.21 -6.48
CA TYR A 8 1.28 8.38 -6.38
C TYR A 8 2.20 8.89 -5.26
N SER A 9 2.44 10.20 -5.21
CA SER A 9 3.26 10.82 -4.17
C SER A 9 2.65 10.64 -2.77
N THR A 10 1.32 10.68 -2.68
CA THR A 10 0.60 10.41 -1.44
C THR A 10 0.72 8.93 -1.04
N ALA A 11 0.63 8.00 -1.99
CA ALA A 11 0.84 6.58 -1.75
C ALA A 11 2.22 6.30 -1.14
N LYS A 12 3.27 6.89 -1.70
CA LYS A 12 4.65 6.81 -1.15
C LYS A 12 4.72 7.29 0.30
N GLY A 13 4.07 8.41 0.60
CA GLY A 13 4.00 8.96 1.95
C GLY A 13 3.34 7.99 2.95
N TYR A 14 2.29 7.28 2.54
CA TYR A 14 1.65 6.27 3.38
C TYR A 14 2.52 5.03 3.60
N VAL A 15 3.19 4.51 2.56
CA VAL A 15 4.14 3.40 2.74
C VAL A 15 5.28 3.80 3.67
N GLN A 16 5.85 5.00 3.50
CA GLN A 16 6.92 5.50 4.36
C GLN A 16 6.45 5.69 5.81
N SER A 17 5.22 6.16 6.01
CA SER A 17 4.63 6.31 7.34
C SER A 17 4.41 4.95 8.02
N ALA A 18 3.92 3.96 7.27
CA ALA A 18 3.77 2.58 7.76
C ALA A 18 5.12 1.93 8.09
N PHE A 19 6.16 2.21 7.29
CA PHE A 19 7.53 1.77 7.57
C PHE A 19 8.04 2.36 8.88
N LEU A 20 7.96 3.68 9.03
CA LEU A 20 8.39 4.39 10.24
C LEU A 20 7.64 3.91 11.49
N LEU A 21 6.34 3.62 11.37
CA LEU A 21 5.55 3.08 12.47
C LEU A 21 6.13 1.77 13.04
N MET A 22 6.67 0.92 12.16
CA MET A 22 7.20 -0.40 12.55
C MET A 22 8.70 -0.38 12.87
N THR A 23 9.47 0.54 12.30
CA THR A 23 10.91 0.68 12.56
C THR A 23 11.24 1.57 13.75
N ASN A 24 10.35 2.47 14.16
CA ASN A 24 10.66 3.41 15.22
C ASN A 24 10.67 2.72 16.58
N GLU A 25 11.83 2.71 17.25
CA GLU A 25 12.02 2.09 18.57
C GLU A 25 11.13 2.69 19.66
N ILE A 26 10.67 3.93 19.50
CA ILE A 26 9.73 4.57 20.43
C ILE A 26 8.42 3.76 20.54
N ARG A 27 8.05 2.97 19.52
CA ARG A 27 6.88 2.08 19.57
C ARG A 27 6.96 1.07 20.72
N PHE A 28 8.16 0.73 21.20
CA PHE A 28 8.36 -0.18 22.32
C PHE A 28 7.89 0.39 23.67
N GLN A 29 7.54 1.68 23.74
CA GLN A 29 6.86 2.26 24.90
C GLN A 29 5.42 1.77 25.04
N ALA A 30 4.79 1.31 23.95
CA ALA A 30 3.51 0.62 24.03
C ALA A 30 3.71 -0.82 24.55
N PRO A 31 2.76 -1.34 25.37
CA PRO A 31 2.83 -2.70 25.92
C PRO A 31 2.96 -3.76 24.83
N ASP A 32 2.22 -3.57 23.73
CA ASP A 32 2.19 -4.45 22.57
C ASP A 32 1.92 -3.65 21.28
N ASP A 33 1.82 -4.33 20.14
CA ASP A 33 1.61 -3.75 18.82
C ASP A 33 0.14 -3.72 18.38
N SER A 34 -0.79 -4.13 19.24
CA SER A 34 -2.23 -4.22 18.94
C SER A 34 -2.79 -2.87 18.48
N SER A 35 -2.37 -1.78 19.13
CA SER A 35 -2.77 -0.40 18.80
C SER A 35 -2.20 0.12 17.46
N PHE A 36 -1.09 -0.45 16.99
CA PHE A 36 -0.46 -0.07 15.71
C PHE A 36 -1.02 -0.87 14.55
N TYR A 37 -1.57 -2.07 14.80
CA TYR A 37 -2.04 -2.98 13.77
C TYR A 37 -3.02 -2.33 12.80
N LEU A 38 -4.08 -1.71 13.32
CA LEU A 38 -5.11 -1.06 12.50
C LEU A 38 -4.53 0.08 11.67
N SER A 39 -3.77 0.96 12.31
CA SER A 39 -3.16 2.13 11.66
C SER A 39 -2.20 1.71 10.55
N PHE A 40 -1.37 0.70 10.81
CA PHE A 40 -0.46 0.12 9.84
C PHE A 40 -1.21 -0.38 8.60
N HIS A 41 -2.20 -1.27 8.78
CA HIS A 41 -2.91 -1.86 7.67
C HIS A 41 -3.79 -0.85 6.92
N MET A 42 -4.36 0.13 7.62
CA MET A 42 -5.10 1.23 7.00
C MET A 42 -4.20 2.05 6.07
N LEU A 43 -2.99 2.40 6.51
CA LEU A 43 -2.02 3.12 5.69
C LEU A 43 -1.64 2.31 4.44
N LEU A 44 -1.40 1.00 4.59
CA LEU A 44 -1.07 0.14 3.46
C LEU A 44 -2.24 -0.01 2.48
N GLY A 45 -3.47 -0.18 2.97
CA GLY A 45 -4.66 -0.27 2.13
C GLY A 45 -4.86 0.99 1.28
N PHE A 46 -4.71 2.17 1.89
CA PHE A 46 -4.75 3.43 1.15
C PHE A 46 -3.58 3.60 0.18
N ALA A 47 -2.37 3.21 0.57
CA ALA A 47 -1.23 3.26 -0.34
C ALA A 47 -1.47 2.41 -1.58
N MET A 48 -1.95 1.18 -1.40
CA MET A 48 -2.27 0.25 -2.49
C MET A 48 -3.34 0.83 -3.42
N GLU A 49 -4.43 1.35 -2.84
CA GLU A 49 -5.50 1.99 -3.60
C GLU A 49 -4.98 3.14 -4.47
N LEU A 50 -4.13 4.01 -3.90
CA LEU A 50 -3.59 5.16 -4.59
C LEU A 50 -2.58 4.79 -5.68
N TYR A 51 -1.70 3.81 -5.46
CA TYR A 51 -0.81 3.31 -6.52
C TYR A 51 -1.59 2.79 -7.73
N LEU A 52 -2.62 1.95 -7.50
CA LEU A 52 -3.44 1.42 -8.58
C LEU A 52 -4.21 2.52 -9.31
N LYS A 53 -4.79 3.48 -8.57
CA LYS A 53 -5.48 4.62 -9.17
C LYS A 53 -4.53 5.48 -10.00
N SER A 54 -3.34 5.78 -9.50
CA SER A 54 -2.31 6.51 -10.24
C SER A 54 -1.94 5.83 -11.55
N PHE A 55 -1.72 4.52 -11.52
CA PHE A 55 -1.45 3.73 -12.73
C PHE A 55 -2.61 3.79 -13.73
N LEU A 56 -3.85 3.66 -13.26
CA LEU A 56 -5.05 3.70 -14.10
C LEU A 56 -5.29 5.09 -14.70
N LEU A 57 -5.08 6.16 -13.93
CA LEU A 57 -5.16 7.54 -14.42
C LEU A 57 -4.17 7.78 -15.57
N GLN A 58 -2.92 7.34 -15.40
CA GLN A 58 -1.90 7.42 -16.46
C GLN A 58 -2.28 6.61 -17.71
N ASN A 59 -3.09 5.57 -17.55
CA ASN A 59 -3.62 4.73 -18.64
C ASN A 59 -5.00 5.17 -19.15
N GLY A 60 -5.39 6.43 -18.90
CA GLY A 60 -6.56 7.06 -19.52
C GLY A 60 -7.88 6.86 -18.78
N TYR A 61 -7.89 6.29 -17.57
CA TYR A 61 -9.10 6.31 -16.74
C TYR A 61 -9.36 7.70 -16.16
N GLU A 62 -10.63 8.04 -16.01
CA GLU A 62 -11.04 9.27 -15.34
C GLU A 62 -11.17 9.07 -13.83
N GLU A 63 -10.79 10.10 -13.06
CA GLU A 63 -10.93 10.09 -11.61
C GLU A 63 -12.37 9.83 -11.14
N LYS A 64 -13.36 10.35 -11.87
CA LYS A 64 -14.79 10.11 -11.58
C LYS A 64 -15.12 8.62 -11.61
N ALA A 65 -14.58 7.87 -12.58
CA ALA A 65 -14.80 6.43 -12.69
C ALA A 65 -14.13 5.68 -11.53
N LEU A 66 -12.92 6.08 -11.15
CA LEU A 66 -12.16 5.49 -10.04
C LEU A 66 -12.75 5.82 -8.65
N ARG A 67 -13.60 6.85 -8.56
CA ARG A 67 -14.34 7.22 -7.35
C ARG A 67 -15.76 6.63 -7.28
N ALA A 68 -16.19 5.88 -8.28
CA ALA A 68 -17.51 5.23 -8.27
C ALA A 68 -17.63 4.21 -7.13
N ALA A 69 -18.84 4.04 -6.57
CA ALA A 69 -19.05 3.21 -5.37
C ALA A 69 -18.57 1.76 -5.51
N GLY A 70 -18.65 1.18 -6.71
CA GLY A 70 -18.17 -0.18 -7.00
C GLY A 70 -16.66 -0.31 -7.25
N VAL A 71 -15.91 0.79 -7.19
CA VAL A 71 -14.45 0.82 -7.48
C VAL A 71 -13.66 1.46 -6.35
N ARG A 72 -14.20 2.50 -5.72
CA ARG A 72 -13.43 3.49 -4.93
C ARG A 72 -12.62 2.95 -3.76
N HIS A 73 -12.92 1.75 -3.25
CA HIS A 73 -12.20 1.07 -2.17
C HIS A 73 -12.08 -0.44 -2.41
N ASP A 74 -12.26 -0.89 -3.65
CA ASP A 74 -12.17 -2.31 -4.01
C ASP A 74 -10.81 -2.57 -4.65
N LEU A 75 -9.85 -3.04 -3.85
CA LEU A 75 -8.48 -3.26 -4.29
C LEU A 75 -8.42 -4.36 -5.36
N SER A 76 -9.24 -5.40 -5.23
CA SER A 76 -9.34 -6.48 -6.21
C SER A 76 -9.82 -5.94 -7.56
N LYS A 77 -10.85 -5.09 -7.56
CA LYS A 77 -11.35 -4.49 -8.80
C LYS A 77 -10.34 -3.54 -9.43
N LEU A 78 -9.67 -2.72 -8.63
CA LEU A 78 -8.63 -1.82 -9.12
C LEU A 78 -7.44 -2.59 -9.72
N LEU A 79 -7.05 -3.71 -9.11
CA LEU A 79 -5.98 -4.56 -9.62
C LEU A 79 -6.39 -5.22 -10.94
N GLU A 80 -7.59 -5.80 -11.02
CA GLU A 80 -8.13 -6.38 -12.27
C GLU A 80 -8.09 -5.37 -13.42
N MET A 81 -8.52 -4.12 -13.15
CA MET A 81 -8.47 -3.04 -14.12
C MET A 81 -7.02 -2.67 -14.52
N ALA A 82 -6.09 -2.66 -13.57
CA ALA A 82 -4.69 -2.32 -13.83
C ALA A 82 -3.98 -3.44 -14.63
N GLU A 83 -4.27 -4.71 -14.32
CA GLU A 83 -3.79 -5.87 -15.06
C GLU A 83 -4.31 -5.87 -16.50
N ALA A 84 -5.58 -5.51 -16.72
CA ALA A 84 -6.15 -5.32 -18.05
C ALA A 84 -5.46 -4.20 -18.86
N LYS A 85 -4.76 -3.29 -18.19
CA LYS A 85 -3.90 -2.25 -18.78
C LYS A 85 -2.42 -2.61 -18.82
N GLY A 86 -2.06 -3.83 -18.41
CA GLY A 86 -0.71 -4.37 -18.54
C GLY A 86 0.16 -4.28 -17.28
N LEU A 87 -0.39 -3.92 -16.12
CA LEU A 87 0.33 -4.08 -14.85
C LEU A 87 0.55 -5.58 -14.60
N LYS A 88 1.82 -6.02 -14.54
CA LYS A 88 2.20 -7.42 -14.31
C LYS A 88 3.11 -7.55 -13.09
N GLU A 89 2.63 -7.07 -11.96
CA GLU A 89 3.42 -6.98 -10.73
C GLU A 89 2.87 -7.97 -9.67
N ARG A 90 3.72 -8.92 -9.23
CA ARG A 90 3.31 -10.01 -8.34
C ARG A 90 3.15 -9.55 -6.88
N GLY A 91 3.92 -8.56 -6.46
CA GLY A 91 3.73 -7.88 -5.17
C GLY A 91 2.34 -7.26 -5.04
N ALA A 92 1.78 -6.69 -6.11
CA ALA A 92 0.45 -6.09 -6.15
C ALA A 92 -0.62 -7.14 -5.84
N VAL A 93 -0.52 -8.33 -6.45
CA VAL A 93 -1.40 -9.47 -6.15
C VAL A 93 -1.30 -9.84 -4.66
N THR A 94 -0.07 -10.02 -4.17
CA THR A 94 0.18 -10.36 -2.76
C THR A 94 -0.42 -9.33 -1.79
N LEU A 95 -0.29 -8.04 -2.11
CA LEU A 95 -0.83 -6.95 -1.30
C LEU A 95 -2.35 -6.88 -1.35
N VAL A 96 -2.96 -7.11 -2.52
CA VAL A 96 -4.42 -7.17 -2.64
C VAL A 96 -4.99 -8.34 -1.85
N ASP A 97 -4.41 -9.53 -1.97
CA ASP A 97 -4.84 -10.71 -1.21
C ASP A 97 -4.79 -10.46 0.30
N LEU A 98 -3.78 -9.71 0.76
CA LEU A 98 -3.63 -9.34 2.16
C LEU A 98 -4.64 -8.28 2.63
N LEU A 99 -4.92 -7.27 1.81
CA LEU A 99 -5.56 -6.02 2.26
C LEU A 99 -7.03 -5.87 1.85
N SER A 100 -7.47 -6.55 0.79
CA SER A 100 -8.72 -6.22 0.07
C SER A 100 -9.97 -6.32 0.95
N GLU A 101 -10.13 -7.41 1.70
CA GLU A 101 -11.34 -7.66 2.50
C GLU A 101 -11.55 -6.57 3.56
N HIS A 102 -10.53 -6.31 4.36
CA HIS A 102 -10.58 -5.33 5.45
C HIS A 102 -10.56 -3.88 4.95
N HIS A 103 -9.91 -3.61 3.82
CA HIS A 103 -9.94 -2.27 3.21
C HIS A 103 -11.34 -1.92 2.70
N ARG A 104 -11.99 -2.86 1.98
CA ARG A 104 -13.34 -2.67 1.43
C ARG A 104 -14.40 -2.56 2.52
N SER A 105 -14.28 -3.34 3.59
CA SER A 105 -15.24 -3.40 4.70
C SER A 105 -14.98 -2.37 5.81
N PHE A 106 -13.95 -1.53 5.67
CA PHE A 106 -13.45 -0.64 6.73
C PHE A 106 -13.03 -1.38 8.01
N GLY A 107 -12.70 -2.68 7.91
CA GLY A 107 -12.25 -3.51 9.04
C GLY A 107 -11.00 -2.96 9.73
N PHE A 108 -10.09 -2.35 8.98
CA PHE A 108 -8.91 -1.68 9.56
C PHE A 108 -9.23 -0.38 10.31
N ARG A 109 -10.48 0.12 10.27
CA ARG A 109 -10.91 1.31 11.01
C ARG A 109 -11.67 0.96 12.28
N TYR A 110 -12.30 -0.22 12.32
CA TYR A 110 -13.19 -0.63 13.41
C TYR A 110 -12.88 -2.07 13.78
N THR A 111 -12.17 -2.27 14.89
CA THR A 111 -11.93 -3.61 15.44
C THR A 111 -13.25 -4.26 15.79
N LYS A 112 -13.53 -5.42 15.19
CA LYS A 112 -14.61 -6.29 15.65
C LYS A 112 -14.01 -7.34 16.57
N ALA A 113 -14.78 -7.76 17.57
CA ALA A 113 -14.34 -8.77 18.54
C ALA A 113 -13.96 -10.11 17.88
N GLU A 114 -14.52 -10.39 16.71
CA GLU A 114 -14.31 -11.64 15.94
C GLU A 114 -13.29 -11.48 14.81
N SER A 115 -12.64 -10.33 14.66
CA SER A 115 -11.65 -10.13 13.60
C SER A 115 -10.36 -10.90 13.91
N GLU A 116 -10.03 -11.87 13.06
CA GLU A 116 -8.70 -12.47 13.03
C GLU A 116 -7.76 -11.60 12.19
N TYR A 117 -6.55 -11.42 12.70
CA TYR A 117 -5.56 -10.51 12.13
C TYR A 117 -4.26 -11.26 11.86
N PRO A 118 -3.94 -11.56 10.58
CA PRO A 118 -2.78 -12.38 10.27
C PRO A 118 -1.49 -11.65 10.63
N ILE A 119 -0.56 -12.38 11.27
CA ILE A 119 0.81 -11.93 11.44
C ILE A 119 1.48 -11.93 10.07
N ILE A 120 1.78 -10.74 9.58
CA ILE A 120 2.44 -10.55 8.28
C ILE A 120 3.95 -10.44 8.41
N ASN A 121 4.66 -10.97 7.41
CA ASN A 121 6.08 -10.72 7.25
C ASN A 121 6.29 -9.30 6.70
N LEU A 122 6.70 -8.38 7.58
CA LEU A 122 6.88 -6.96 7.24
C LEU A 122 7.86 -6.76 6.07
N GLN A 123 8.96 -7.50 6.05
CA GLN A 123 9.94 -7.44 4.96
C GLN A 123 9.27 -7.73 3.61
N ARG A 124 8.52 -8.83 3.52
CA ARG A 124 7.80 -9.19 2.27
C ARG A 124 6.81 -8.12 1.84
N VAL A 125 6.10 -7.51 2.79
CA VAL A 125 5.13 -6.45 2.50
C VAL A 125 5.83 -5.22 1.91
N PHE A 126 6.93 -4.76 2.50
CA PHE A 126 7.67 -3.61 2.01
C PHE A 126 8.42 -3.90 0.69
N GLU A 127 8.93 -5.12 0.50
CA GLU A 127 9.47 -5.58 -0.78
C GLU A 127 8.41 -5.57 -1.89
N ALA A 128 7.18 -6.03 -1.59
CA ALA A 128 6.06 -5.97 -2.52
C ALA A 128 5.69 -4.52 -2.89
N PHE A 129 5.64 -3.62 -1.90
CA PHE A 129 5.42 -2.19 -2.18
C PHE A 129 6.56 -1.55 -2.96
N SER A 130 7.81 -1.95 -2.73
CA SER A 130 8.95 -1.49 -3.52
C SER A 130 8.85 -1.91 -4.99
N SER A 131 8.46 -3.16 -5.25
CA SER A 131 8.25 -3.65 -6.61
C SER A 131 7.11 -2.90 -7.31
N LEU A 132 6.00 -2.68 -6.59
CA LEU A 132 4.87 -1.92 -7.10
C LEU A 132 5.24 -0.45 -7.38
N ASP A 133 5.94 0.22 -6.45
CA ASP A 133 6.40 1.60 -6.62
C ASP A 133 7.23 1.75 -7.89
N LEU A 134 8.21 0.85 -8.10
CA LEU A 134 9.04 0.83 -9.30
C LEU A 134 8.19 0.64 -10.57
N ALA A 135 7.25 -0.30 -10.57
CA ALA A 135 6.39 -0.58 -11.72
C ALA A 135 5.50 0.61 -12.07
N VAL A 136 4.90 1.26 -11.07
CA VAL A 136 4.01 2.41 -11.25
C VAL A 136 4.79 3.66 -11.67
N ASP A 137 5.94 3.94 -11.04
CA ASP A 137 6.79 5.08 -11.38
C ASP A 137 7.35 4.97 -12.81
N THR A 138 7.67 3.75 -13.26
CA THR A 138 8.13 3.52 -14.64
C THR A 138 7.08 3.97 -15.67
N VAL A 139 5.79 3.84 -15.34
CA VAL A 139 4.69 4.20 -16.24
C VAL A 139 4.30 5.68 -16.10
N ILE A 140 4.33 6.23 -14.88
CA ILE A 140 3.96 7.63 -14.62
C ILE A 140 5.11 8.60 -14.93
N GLY A 141 6.36 8.15 -14.80
CA GLY A 141 7.55 8.98 -15.03
C GLY A 141 7.79 10.03 -13.94
N ALA A 142 7.24 9.86 -12.74
CA ALA A 142 7.33 10.86 -11.66
C ALA A 142 8.79 11.10 -11.22
N SER A 143 9.60 10.05 -11.07
CA SER A 143 11.03 10.22 -10.75
C SER A 143 11.79 10.90 -11.90
N VAL A 144 11.51 10.50 -13.15
CA VAL A 144 12.19 11.03 -14.34
C VAL A 144 11.90 12.51 -14.53
N ALA A 145 10.67 12.95 -14.25
CA ALA A 145 10.28 14.37 -14.27
C ALA A 145 11.12 15.24 -13.31
N HIS A 146 11.72 14.64 -12.28
CA HIS A 146 12.62 15.31 -11.34
C HIS A 146 14.10 14.96 -11.54
N GLY A 147 14.48 14.36 -12.68
CA GLY A 147 15.86 13.97 -12.97
C GLY A 147 16.37 12.82 -12.09
N LYS A 148 15.48 12.06 -11.47
CA LYS A 148 15.80 10.93 -10.59
C LYS A 148 15.50 9.61 -11.29
N ARG A 149 16.12 8.53 -10.80
CA ARG A 149 15.73 7.16 -11.15
C ARG A 149 14.74 6.64 -10.10
N PRO A 150 13.72 5.87 -10.51
CA PRO A 150 12.90 5.13 -9.57
C PRO A 150 13.79 4.30 -8.63
N ARG A 151 13.50 4.32 -7.33
CA ARG A 151 14.21 3.51 -6.32
C ARG A 151 13.25 2.44 -5.81
N GLY A 152 13.66 1.19 -5.85
CA GLY A 152 12.83 0.04 -5.51
C GLY A 152 13.34 -0.77 -4.34
N SER A 153 14.06 -0.19 -3.39
CA SER A 153 14.59 -0.95 -2.24
C SER A 153 14.49 -0.17 -0.94
N TRP A 154 14.08 -0.88 0.11
CA TRP A 154 14.16 -0.43 1.49
C TRP A 154 15.42 -0.99 2.13
N ASP A 155 16.10 -0.17 2.93
CA ASP A 155 17.15 -0.64 3.82
C ASP A 155 16.49 -1.14 5.10
N PHE A 156 16.42 -2.46 5.26
CA PHE A 156 15.85 -3.08 6.45
C PHE A 156 16.91 -3.21 7.55
N PRO A 157 16.61 -2.82 8.80
CA PRO A 157 17.45 -3.15 9.95
C PRO A 157 17.72 -4.66 10.05
N ASN A 158 18.89 -5.06 10.56
CA ASN A 158 19.25 -6.48 10.70
C ASN A 158 18.27 -7.29 11.58
N ASP A 159 17.53 -6.62 12.46
CA ASP A 159 16.52 -7.18 13.38
C ASP A 159 15.07 -6.96 12.92
N PHE A 160 14.85 -6.52 11.68
CA PHE A 160 13.53 -6.28 11.08
C PHE A 160 12.62 -7.54 10.99
N ARG A 161 13.13 -8.68 11.50
CA ARG A 161 12.43 -9.97 11.70
C ARG A 161 11.56 -10.03 12.96
N LYS A 162 11.42 -8.94 13.72
CA LYS A 162 10.62 -8.92 14.96
C LYS A 162 9.12 -8.90 14.62
N ILE A 163 8.58 -10.12 14.59
CA ILE A 163 7.19 -10.52 14.70
C ILE A 163 6.44 -9.50 15.56
N TRP A 164 5.26 -9.09 15.08
CA TRP A 164 4.27 -8.34 15.86
C TRP A 164 4.29 -8.77 17.33
N ARG A 165 4.39 -7.81 18.25
CA ARG A 165 4.28 -8.07 19.70
C ARG A 165 2.80 -8.10 20.03
N PHE A 166 2.24 -9.28 20.28
CA PHE A 166 0.89 -9.42 20.84
C PHE A 166 1.05 -10.00 22.25
N SER A 167 0.31 -9.45 23.21
CA SER A 167 0.31 -9.89 24.61
C SER A 167 -0.73 -10.97 24.89
#